data_AF-A0A947QSN9-F1
#
_entry.id   AF-A0A947QSN9-F1
#
_cell.length_a   1.000
_cell.length_b   1.000
_cell.length_c   1.000
_cell.angle_alpha   90.00
_cell.angle_beta   90.00
_cell.angle_gamma   90.00
#
_symmetry.space_group_name_H-M   'P 1'
#
loop_
_entity.id
_entity.type
_entity.pdbx_description
1 polymer ?
#
loop_
_entity_poly.entity_id
_entity_poly.type
_entity_poly.pdbx_seq_one_letter_code
_entity_poly.pdbx_strand_id
1 'polypeptide(L)'
;MAKKGQKFEKYTPEFRHKVVMEKINKGTSYSTLGKKYKMSWKTIDSWVRKYKRQGHLEEQKRGRPNQSEEVDYKEKYEILKKFLESLEEGEQEKK
;
A
#
# COMPACT_ATOMS: atom_id res chain seq x y z
N MET A 1 4.75 3.09 -26.12
CA MET A 1 3.64 2.35 -25.46
C MET A 1 4.05 0.89 -25.29
N ALA A 2 3.42 0.15 -24.37
CA ALA A 2 3.63 -1.29 -24.26
C ALA A 2 3.16 -2.00 -25.55
N LYS A 3 3.89 -3.03 -26.00
CA LYS A 3 3.52 -3.77 -27.22
C LYS A 3 2.35 -4.71 -26.92
N LYS A 4 1.47 -4.96 -27.90
CA LYS A 4 0.38 -5.95 -27.79
C LYS A 4 0.98 -7.33 -27.47
N GLY A 5 0.51 -7.97 -26.39
CA GLY A 5 1.03 -9.27 -25.93
C GLY A 5 2.28 -9.21 -25.04
N GLN A 6 2.78 -8.01 -24.69
CA GLN A 6 3.89 -7.88 -23.76
C GLN A 6 3.53 -8.43 -22.37
N LYS A 7 4.29 -9.45 -21.93
CA LYS A 7 4.17 -10.00 -20.58
C LYS A 7 5.10 -9.23 -19.65
N PHE A 8 4.57 -8.81 -18.51
CA PHE A 8 5.34 -8.18 -17.45
C PHE A 8 5.60 -9.19 -16.35
N GLU A 9 6.83 -9.20 -15.84
CA GLU A 9 7.17 -9.99 -14.66
C GLU A 9 6.33 -9.53 -13.45
N LYS A 10 5.73 -10.49 -12.77
CA LYS A 10 5.01 -10.27 -11.52
C LYS A 10 5.94 -10.63 -10.37
N TYR A 11 6.01 -9.75 -9.39
CA TYR A 11 6.78 -9.96 -8.17
C TYR A 11 5.83 -9.98 -6.99
N THR A 12 6.03 -10.90 -6.05
CA THR A 12 5.21 -10.98 -4.84
C THR A 12 5.49 -9.78 -3.92
N PRO A 13 4.53 -9.36 -3.08
CA PRO A 13 4.70 -8.24 -2.15
C PRO A 13 5.91 -8.41 -1.22
N GLU A 14 6.12 -9.63 -0.72
CA GLU A 14 7.20 -9.97 0.20
C GLU A 14 8.56 -9.77 -0.47
N PHE A 15 8.67 -10.16 -1.74
CA PHE A 15 9.89 -9.96 -2.52
C PHE A 15 10.18 -8.47 -2.73
N ARG A 16 9.16 -7.68 -3.08
CA ARG A 16 9.30 -6.22 -3.24
C ARG A 16 9.79 -5.58 -1.94
N HIS A 17 9.21 -5.97 -0.82
CA HIS A 17 9.61 -5.49 0.50
C HIS A 17 11.05 -5.85 0.82
N LYS A 18 11.46 -7.11 0.60
CA LYS A 18 12.84 -7.55 0.83
C LYS A 18 13.86 -6.70 0.06
N VAL A 19 13.58 -6.42 -1.22
CA VAL A 19 14.48 -5.63 -2.08
C VAL A 19 14.58 -4.18 -1.58
N VAL A 20 13.45 -3.57 -1.21
CA VAL A 20 13.44 -2.18 -0.71
C VAL A 20 14.10 -2.06 0.66
N MET A 21 13.86 -3.01 1.56
CA MET A 21 14.53 -3.08 2.86
C MET A 21 16.05 -3.24 2.69
N GLU A 22 16.50 -4.08 1.76
CA GLU A 22 17.94 -4.22 1.49
C GLU A 22 18.56 -2.89 1.02
N LYS A 23 17.85 -2.12 0.19
CA LYS A 23 18.31 -0.79 -0.23
C LYS A 23 18.38 0.20 0.94
N ILE A 24 17.34 0.25 1.76
CA ILE A 24 17.22 1.22 2.86
C ILE A 24 18.24 0.90 3.96
N ASN A 25 18.34 -0.37 4.35
CA ASN A 25 19.17 -0.79 5.49
C ASN A 25 20.66 -0.91 5.11
N LYS A 26 20.99 -1.44 3.93
CA LYS A 26 22.40 -1.66 3.52
C LYS A 26 22.96 -0.54 2.64
N GLY A 27 22.13 0.41 2.19
CA GLY A 27 22.54 1.50 1.31
C GLY A 27 22.98 1.08 -0.10
N THR A 28 22.85 -0.21 -0.47
CA THR A 28 23.38 -0.78 -1.72
C THR A 28 22.93 -0.05 -2.98
N SER A 29 23.78 0.10 -3.99
CA SER A 29 23.40 0.84 -5.20
C SER A 29 22.27 0.13 -5.98
N TYR A 30 21.45 0.90 -6.71
CA TYR A 30 20.40 0.34 -7.56
C TYR A 30 20.94 -0.59 -8.65
N SER A 31 22.13 -0.29 -9.18
CA SER A 31 22.81 -1.13 -10.18
C SER A 31 23.20 -2.49 -9.59
N THR A 32 23.75 -2.50 -8.38
CA THR A 32 24.13 -3.76 -7.69
C THR A 32 22.91 -4.61 -7.35
N LEU A 33 21.82 -4.02 -6.86
CA LEU A 33 20.57 -4.74 -6.60
C LEU A 33 19.95 -5.27 -7.90
N GLY A 34 19.99 -4.48 -8.97
CA GLY A 34 19.50 -4.89 -10.29
C GLY A 34 20.23 -6.11 -10.82
N LYS A 35 21.56 -6.14 -10.71
CA LYS A 35 22.38 -7.32 -11.09
C LYS A 35 22.06 -8.54 -10.21
N LYS A 36 21.98 -8.34 -8.89
CA LYS A 36 21.71 -9.43 -7.92
C LYS A 36 20.37 -10.12 -8.17
N TYR A 37 19.33 -9.33 -8.44
CA TYR A 37 17.96 -9.84 -8.64
C TYR A 37 17.57 -9.97 -10.11
N LYS A 38 18.50 -9.76 -11.06
CA LYS A 38 18.25 -9.69 -12.51
C LYS A 38 17.07 -8.78 -12.88
N MET A 39 16.94 -7.66 -12.17
CA MET A 39 15.88 -6.68 -12.38
C MET A 39 16.43 -5.36 -12.91
N SER A 40 15.58 -4.63 -13.62
CA SER A 40 15.91 -3.25 -14.01
C SER A 40 16.03 -2.36 -12.77
N TRP A 41 17.13 -1.60 -12.70
CA TRP A 41 17.37 -0.63 -11.62
C TRP A 41 16.22 0.38 -11.48
N LYS A 42 15.53 0.72 -12.60
CA LYS A 42 14.37 1.62 -12.62
C LYS A 42 13.17 1.05 -11.88
N THR A 43 12.97 -0.27 -11.94
CA THR A 43 11.90 -0.97 -11.20
C THR A 43 12.15 -0.84 -9.70
N ILE A 44 13.39 -1.05 -9.28
CA ILE A 44 13.80 -0.95 -7.88
C ILE A 44 13.67 0.49 -7.37
N ASP A 45 14.13 1.47 -8.15
CA ASP A 45 13.97 2.90 -7.81
C ASP A 45 12.49 3.27 -7.63
N SER A 46 11.62 2.81 -8.54
CA SER A 46 10.18 3.05 -8.44
C SER A 46 9.57 2.49 -7.15
N TRP A 47 9.99 1.30 -6.71
CA TRP A 47 9.53 0.72 -5.45
C TRP A 47 10.03 1.51 -4.24
N VAL A 48 11.32 1.86 -4.21
CA VAL A 48 11.89 2.63 -3.10
C VAL A 48 11.22 4.00 -2.98
N ARG A 49 10.94 4.69 -4.10
CA ARG A 49 10.22 5.96 -4.09
C ARG A 49 8.79 5.82 -3.56
N LYS A 50 8.06 4.79 -3.97
CA LYS A 50 6.70 4.52 -3.45
C LYS A 50 6.72 4.27 -1.96
N TYR A 51 7.63 3.41 -1.52
CA TYR A 51 7.82 3.10 -0.11
C TYR A 51 8.15 4.35 0.71
N LYS A 52 9.06 5.20 0.24
CA LYS A 52 9.39 6.47 0.93
C LYS A 52 8.20 7.44 1.04
N ARG A 53 7.28 7.41 0.08
CA ARG A 53 6.12 8.31 0.05
C ARG A 53 4.95 7.80 0.89
N GLN A 54 4.69 6.49 0.88
CA GLN A 54 3.48 5.87 1.47
C GLN A 54 3.78 5.04 2.73
N GLY A 55 5.04 4.72 3.00
CA GLY A 55 5.45 3.80 4.08
C GLY A 55 5.24 2.31 3.76
N HIS A 56 4.57 1.97 2.66
CA HIS A 56 4.26 0.58 2.28
C HIS A 56 4.27 0.38 0.75
N LEU A 57 4.31 -0.89 0.32
CA LEU A 57 4.39 -1.32 -1.09
C LEU A 57 3.18 -2.17 -1.50
N GLU A 58 1.98 -1.64 -1.29
CA GLU A 58 0.76 -2.36 -1.65
C GLU A 58 0.43 -2.23 -3.14
N GLU A 59 -0.24 -3.27 -3.65
CA GLU A 59 -0.82 -3.25 -4.98
C GLU A 59 -2.05 -2.36 -4.99
N GLN A 60 -1.85 -1.10 -5.36
CA GLN A 60 -2.95 -0.17 -5.59
C GLN A 60 -3.87 -0.71 -6.69
N LYS A 61 -5.17 -0.79 -6.38
CA LYS A 61 -6.20 -1.09 -7.39
C LYS A 61 -6.06 -0.06 -8.50
N ARG A 62 -5.87 -0.54 -9.72
CA ARG A 62 -5.74 0.31 -10.91
C ARG A 62 -7.12 0.49 -11.54
N GLY A 63 -7.38 1.70 -12.04
CA GLY A 63 -8.66 2.05 -12.67
C GLY A 63 -9.50 2.97 -11.80
N ARG A 64 -10.66 3.38 -12.32
CA ARG A 64 -11.63 4.19 -11.57
C ARG A 64 -12.21 3.32 -10.44
N PRO A 65 -12.21 3.79 -9.19
CA PRO A 65 -12.90 3.07 -8.12
C PRO A 65 -14.38 2.93 -8.51
N ASN A 66 -14.93 1.73 -8.34
CA ASN A 66 -16.34 1.49 -8.57
C ASN A 66 -17.11 2.25 -7.48
N GLN A 67 -18.05 3.13 -7.85
CA GLN A 67 -18.82 3.95 -6.89
C GLN A 67 -19.74 3.13 -5.98
N SER A 68 -19.77 1.80 -6.13
CA SER A 68 -20.57 0.87 -5.33
C SER A 68 -20.10 0.73 -3.87
N GLU A 69 -19.02 1.39 -3.45
CA GLU A 69 -18.70 1.63 -2.03
C GLU A 69 -19.53 2.82 -1.50
N GLU A 70 -20.81 2.89 -1.87
CA GLU A 70 -21.77 3.67 -1.10
C GLU A 70 -21.98 2.89 0.19
N VAL A 71 -21.16 3.20 1.21
CA VAL A 71 -21.29 2.64 2.56
C VAL A 71 -22.78 2.74 2.92
N ASP A 72 -23.42 1.58 3.10
CA ASP A 72 -24.85 1.48 3.33
C ASP A 72 -25.21 2.46 4.45
N TYR A 73 -26.25 3.27 4.26
CA TYR A 73 -26.70 4.24 5.26
C TYR A 73 -26.88 3.58 6.63
N LYS A 74 -27.22 2.28 6.64
CA LYS A 74 -27.28 1.45 7.83
C LYS A 74 -25.92 1.28 8.53
N GLU A 75 -24.85 0.97 7.81
CA GLU A 75 -23.50 0.87 8.40
C GLU A 75 -23.03 2.21 8.97
N LYS A 76 -23.28 3.32 8.28
CA LYS A 76 -22.96 4.66 8.80
C LYS A 76 -23.72 4.97 10.09
N TYR A 77 -24.99 4.60 10.15
CA TYR A 77 -25.83 4.80 11.34
C TYR A 77 -25.33 3.97 12.53
N GLU A 78 -25.00 2.69 12.33
CA GLU A 78 -24.48 1.83 13.39
C GLU A 78 -23.13 2.34 13.94
N ILE A 79 -22.25 2.84 13.06
CA ILE A 79 -20.99 3.46 13.47
C ILE A 79 -21.26 4.71 14.32
N LEU A 80 -22.17 5.58 13.86
CA LEU A 80 -22.50 6.83 14.56
C LEU A 80 -23.15 6.56 15.92
N LYS A 81 -24.06 5.57 15.97
CA LYS A 81 -24.74 5.15 17.20
C LYS A 81 -23.75 4.66 18.24
N LYS A 82 -22.84 3.74 17.86
CA LYS A 82 -21.79 3.24 18.76
C LYS A 82 -20.86 4.33 19.27
N PHE A 83 -20.53 5.30 18.41
CA PHE A 83 -19.70 6.45 18.82
C PHE A 83 -20.41 7.35 19.83
N LEU A 84 -21.71 7.60 19.65
CA LEU A 84 -22.52 8.38 20.59
C LEU A 84 -22.64 7.69 21.96
N GLU A 85 -22.93 6.39 21.95
CA GLU A 85 -23.06 5.56 23.16
C GLU A 85 -21.74 5.53 23.95
N SER A 86 -20.60 5.45 23.25
CA SER A 86 -19.27 5.54 23.86
C SER A 86 -18.98 6.90 24.52
N LEU A 87 -19.57 8.00 24.04
CA LEU A 87 -19.42 9.32 24.66
C LEU A 87 -20.32 9.45 25.89
N GLU A 88 -21.55 8.94 25.81
CA GLU A 88 -22.49 8.93 26.94
C GLU A 88 -21.98 8.06 28.11
N GLU A 89 -21.38 6.90 27.82
CA GLU A 89 -20.75 6.02 28.83
C GLU A 89 -19.54 6.69 29.49
N GLY A 90 -18.68 7.36 28.72
CA GLY A 90 -17.50 8.05 29.23
C GLY A 90 -17.80 9.30 30.07
N GLU A 91 -19.00 9.87 29.98
CA GLU A 91 -19.47 10.96 30.84
C GLU A 91 -20.07 10.46 32.17
N GLN A 92 -20.60 9.24 32.20
CA GLN A 92 -21.18 8.62 33.42
C GLN A 92 -20.10 8.18 34.42
N GLU A 93 -18.89 7.81 33.96
CA GLU A 93 -17.78 7.39 34.82
C GLU A 93 -17.02 8.56 35.50
N LYS A 94 -17.31 9.82 35.14
CA LYS A 94 -16.66 11.02 35.71
C LYS A 94 -17.48 11.71 36.81
N LYS A 95 -18.55 11.08 37.30
CA LYS A 95 -19.43 11.62 38.35
C LYS A 95 -19.27 10.91 39.69
#